data_AF-A0A6B2LFI4-F1
#
_entry.id   AF-A0A6B2LFI4-F1
#
_cell.length_a   1.000
_cell.length_b   1.000
_cell.length_c   1.000
_cell.angle_alpha   90.00
_cell.angle_beta   90.00
_cell.angle_gamma   90.00
#
_symmetry.space_group_name_H-M   'P 1'
#
loop_
_entity.id
_entity.type
_entity.pdbx_description
1 polymer ?
#
loop_
_entity_poly.entity_id
_entity_poly.type
_entity_poly.pdbx_seq_one_letter_code
_entity_poly.pdbx_strand_id
1 'polypeptide(L)'
;MMERQGDFLSEYLKNWSIYDTGCKFCHSIFNYLNNYWIKSKVDDARNRLSGQISAIDIYPIYELALFTWRTFAFNKLKDKLNDNIFTLINSERSGQKIEQPVVAGVIQSYVRLALDKPLKIYQEDFEVPYIKSTREFYSIEATSILSSSGVTSFMKSANDRLSEEELRTKRYLHPTSFDTIMKNCCEVLVIDVKDILLGEFPSLLKNDQREDLKRLYLLVKRVQEGV
;
A
#
# COMPACT_ATOMS: atom_id res chain seq x y z
N MET A 1 22.12 17.00 8.70
CA MET A 1 22.13 16.92 7.22
C MET A 1 20.96 16.02 6.83
N MET A 2 19.80 16.60 6.53
CA MET A 2 18.63 15.83 6.08
C MET A 2 18.88 15.44 4.62
N GLU A 3 19.32 14.20 4.37
CA GLU A 3 19.15 13.60 3.05
C GLU A 3 17.68 13.80 2.65
N ARG A 4 17.43 14.40 1.48
CA ARG A 4 16.06 14.53 0.98
C ARG A 4 15.51 13.11 0.90
N GLN A 5 14.45 12.81 1.64
CA GLN A 5 13.86 11.47 1.70
C GLN A 5 13.50 10.92 0.30
N GLY A 6 13.20 11.81 -0.65
CA GLY A 6 13.04 11.47 -2.07
C GLY A 6 14.30 10.93 -2.75
N ASP A 7 15.49 11.36 -2.33
CA ASP A 7 16.78 10.92 -2.88
C ASP A 7 17.05 9.45 -2.55
N PHE A 8 16.74 9.02 -1.31
CA PHE A 8 16.90 7.63 -0.89
C PHE A 8 15.98 6.67 -1.67
N LEU A 9 14.69 7.03 -1.84
CA LEU A 9 13.76 6.18 -2.60
C LEU A 9 14.12 6.12 -4.09
N SER A 10 14.54 7.25 -4.66
CA SER A 10 15.00 7.32 -6.04
C SER A 10 16.25 6.47 -6.28
N GLU A 11 17.22 6.51 -5.36
CA GLU A 11 18.42 5.69 -5.45
C GLU A 11 18.12 4.20 -5.26
N TYR A 12 17.23 3.83 -4.33
CA TYR A 12 16.76 2.45 -4.22
C TYR A 12 16.07 1.98 -5.50
N LEU A 13 15.15 2.78 -6.05
CA LEU A 13 14.40 2.42 -7.25
C LEU A 13 15.33 2.26 -8.47
N LYS A 14 16.34 3.13 -8.61
CA LYS A 14 17.36 3.03 -9.64
C LYS A 14 18.15 1.73 -9.53
N ASN A 15 18.64 1.41 -8.33
CA ASN A 15 19.39 0.18 -8.08
C ASN A 15 18.54 -1.08 -8.28
N TRP A 16 17.28 -1.05 -7.83
CA TRP A 16 16.31 -2.11 -8.09
C TRP A 16 16.05 -2.31 -9.58
N SER A 17 15.86 -1.22 -10.34
CA SER A 17 15.60 -1.28 -11.78
C SER A 17 16.78 -1.88 -12.56
N ILE A 18 18.01 -1.48 -12.21
CA ILE A 18 19.24 -2.04 -12.79
C ILE A 18 19.34 -3.53 -12.45
N TYR A 19 19.08 -3.90 -11.19
CA TYR A 19 19.12 -5.29 -10.74
C TYR A 19 18.06 -6.15 -11.46
N ASP A 20 16.78 -5.76 -11.43
CA ASP A 20 15.69 -6.49 -12.08
C ASP A 20 15.94 -6.66 -13.58
N THR A 21 16.43 -5.61 -14.25
CA THR A 21 16.79 -5.66 -15.68
C THR A 21 17.96 -6.62 -15.91
N GLY A 22 19.03 -6.52 -15.13
CA GLY A 22 20.19 -7.42 -15.21
C GLY A 22 19.79 -8.88 -14.97
N CYS A 23 18.90 -9.14 -14.02
CA CYS A 23 18.41 -10.48 -13.71
C CYS A 23 17.56 -11.06 -14.85
N LYS A 24 16.75 -10.24 -15.52
CA LYS A 24 16.02 -10.66 -16.73
C LYS A 24 16.95 -11.00 -17.89
N PHE A 25 18.02 -10.23 -18.08
CA PHE A 25 19.05 -10.55 -19.06
C PHE A 25 19.77 -11.87 -18.72
N CYS A 26 20.21 -12.04 -17.47
CA CYS A 26 20.81 -13.30 -17.02
C CYS A 26 19.86 -14.49 -17.21
N HIS A 27 18.58 -14.33 -16.87
CA HIS A 27 17.57 -15.36 -17.09
C HIS A 27 17.45 -15.74 -18.59
N SER A 28 17.51 -14.75 -19.48
CA SER A 28 17.45 -14.98 -20.94
C SER A 28 18.71 -15.66 -21.48
N ILE A 29 19.90 -15.22 -21.05
CA ILE A 29 21.18 -15.83 -21.44
C ILE A 29 21.23 -17.31 -21.01
N PHE A 30 20.77 -17.59 -19.79
CA PHE A 30 20.73 -18.94 -19.23
C PHE A 30 19.39 -19.65 -19.45
N ASN A 31 18.59 -19.22 -20.44
CA ASN A 31 17.27 -19.79 -20.68
C ASN A 31 17.32 -21.30 -20.99
N TYR A 32 18.41 -21.75 -21.64
CA TYR A 32 18.66 -23.18 -21.85
C TYR A 32 18.87 -23.92 -20.51
N LEU A 33 19.69 -23.37 -19.61
CA LEU A 33 19.90 -23.94 -18.29
C LEU A 33 18.58 -23.99 -17.50
N ASN A 34 17.80 -22.90 -17.54
CA ASN A 34 16.50 -22.80 -16.87
C ASN A 34 15.50 -23.85 -17.38
N ASN A 35 15.42 -24.07 -18.69
CA ASN A 35 14.40 -24.95 -19.27
C ASN A 35 14.79 -26.43 -19.32
N TYR A 36 16.08 -26.75 -19.40
CA TYR A 36 16.51 -28.13 -19.57
C TYR A 36 17.11 -28.69 -18.29
N TRP A 37 18.12 -28.03 -17.73
CA TRP A 37 18.82 -28.55 -16.56
C TRP A 37 18.03 -28.32 -15.27
N ILE A 38 17.55 -27.10 -15.03
CA ILE A 38 16.82 -26.76 -13.80
C ILE A 38 15.49 -27.53 -13.75
N LYS A 39 14.71 -27.56 -14.83
CA LYS A 39 13.47 -28.36 -14.90
C LYS A 39 13.74 -29.84 -14.65
N SER A 40 14.73 -30.43 -15.33
CA SER A 40 15.08 -31.84 -15.13
C SER A 40 15.48 -32.13 -13.67
N LYS A 41 16.23 -31.24 -13.01
CA LYS A 41 16.63 -31.42 -11.61
C LYS A 41 15.48 -31.25 -10.63
N VAL A 42 14.59 -30.30 -10.88
CA VAL A 42 13.37 -30.12 -10.07
C VAL A 42 12.45 -31.33 -10.22
N ASP A 43 12.28 -31.85 -11.43
CA ASP A 43 11.44 -33.03 -11.71
C ASP A 43 12.05 -34.31 -11.12
N ASP A 44 13.36 -34.52 -11.26
CA ASP A 44 14.10 -35.62 -10.62
C ASP A 44 13.95 -35.58 -9.09
N ALA A 45 14.04 -34.39 -8.50
CA ALA A 45 13.92 -34.21 -7.06
C ALA A 45 12.48 -34.42 -6.57
N ARG A 46 11.46 -33.95 -7.32
CA ARG A 46 10.04 -34.24 -7.04
C ARG A 46 9.73 -35.73 -7.06
N ASN A 47 10.31 -36.47 -8.01
CA ASN A 47 10.12 -37.91 -8.14
C ASN A 47 10.77 -38.71 -6.99
N ARG A 48 11.83 -38.19 -6.37
CA ARG A 48 12.55 -38.87 -5.28
C ARG A 48 11.95 -38.63 -3.88
N LEU A 49 11.23 -37.52 -3.67
CA LEU A 49 10.83 -37.04 -2.33
C LEU A 49 9.33 -37.18 -2.01
N SER A 50 8.57 -38.00 -2.76
CA SER A 50 7.15 -38.31 -2.48
C SER A 50 6.31 -37.10 -2.04
N GLY A 51 6.40 -35.98 -2.77
CA GLY A 51 5.58 -34.79 -2.51
C GLY A 51 6.07 -33.82 -1.41
N GLN A 52 7.20 -34.07 -0.74
CA GLN A 52 7.82 -33.05 0.13
C GLN A 52 8.76 -32.14 -0.68
N ILE A 53 8.17 -31.07 -1.22
CA ILE A 53 8.80 -30.09 -2.13
C ILE A 53 9.71 -29.07 -1.39
N SER A 54 9.67 -29.05 -0.05
CA SER A 54 10.15 -27.94 0.78
C SER A 54 11.67 -27.78 0.93
N ALA A 55 12.51 -28.61 0.28
CA ALA A 55 13.96 -28.66 0.51
C ALA A 55 14.81 -28.64 -0.78
N ILE A 56 14.25 -28.24 -1.92
CA ILE A 56 15.03 -28.11 -3.15
C ILE A 56 15.45 -26.66 -3.29
N ASP A 57 16.68 -26.32 -2.88
CA ASP A 57 17.33 -25.01 -3.09
C ASP A 57 17.71 -24.77 -4.57
N ILE A 58 16.92 -25.29 -5.50
CA ILE A 58 17.15 -25.14 -6.94
C ILE A 58 16.00 -24.31 -7.49
N TYR A 59 16.29 -23.04 -7.74
CA TYR A 59 15.38 -22.08 -8.31
C TYR A 59 15.84 -21.69 -9.71
N PRO A 60 14.92 -21.37 -10.64
CA PRO A 60 15.24 -20.61 -11.83
C PRO A 60 16.08 -19.37 -11.49
N ILE A 61 16.98 -18.98 -12.39
CA ILE A 61 17.96 -17.92 -12.11
C ILE A 61 17.31 -16.60 -11.70
N TYR A 62 16.12 -16.29 -12.24
CA TYR A 62 15.40 -15.07 -11.88
C TYR A 62 14.85 -15.14 -10.45
N GLU A 63 14.29 -16.29 -10.05
CA GLU A 63 13.78 -16.51 -8.70
C GLU A 63 14.92 -16.49 -7.66
N LEU A 64 16.07 -17.08 -7.98
CA LEU A 64 17.27 -17.01 -7.13
C LEU A 64 17.76 -15.56 -6.95
N ALA A 65 17.73 -14.77 -8.01
CA ALA A 65 18.12 -13.37 -7.94
C ALA A 65 17.16 -12.55 -7.06
N LEU A 66 15.86 -12.72 -7.23
CA LEU A 66 14.86 -12.10 -6.36
C LEU A 66 15.02 -12.52 -4.89
N PHE A 67 15.28 -13.80 -4.63
CA PHE A 67 15.59 -14.31 -3.29
C PHE A 67 16.84 -13.64 -2.68
N THR A 68 17.89 -13.49 -3.50
CA THR A 68 19.14 -12.85 -3.11
C THR A 68 18.90 -11.38 -2.75
N TRP A 69 18.21 -10.63 -3.61
CA TRP A 69 17.86 -9.24 -3.33
C TRP A 69 17.02 -9.10 -2.06
N ARG A 70 16.03 -9.99 -1.90
CA ARG A 70 15.17 -10.01 -0.71
C ARG A 70 15.99 -10.15 0.56
N THR A 71 16.88 -11.13 0.58
CA THR A 71 17.66 -11.52 1.76
C THR A 71 18.72 -10.49 2.13
N PHE A 72 19.46 -9.97 1.15
CA PHE A 72 20.64 -9.14 1.42
C PHE A 72 20.36 -7.64 1.40
N ALA A 73 19.39 -7.18 0.62
CA ALA A 73 19.06 -5.76 0.46
C ALA A 73 17.72 -5.41 1.10
N PHE A 74 16.62 -5.97 0.57
CA PHE A 74 15.26 -5.56 0.95
C PHE A 74 14.98 -5.73 2.45
N ASN A 75 15.27 -6.89 3.03
CA ASN A 75 14.99 -7.14 4.46
C ASN A 75 15.70 -6.16 5.41
N LYS A 76 16.83 -5.58 4.99
CA LYS A 76 17.57 -4.59 5.78
C LYS A 76 17.07 -3.16 5.57
N LEU A 77 16.44 -2.90 4.42
CA LEU A 77 16.02 -1.57 4.01
C LEU A 77 14.51 -1.35 4.16
N LYS A 78 13.70 -2.40 4.31
CA LYS A 78 12.23 -2.33 4.29
C LYS A 78 11.65 -1.33 5.28
N ASP A 79 12.16 -1.28 6.52
CA ASP A 79 11.63 -0.37 7.55
C ASP A 79 11.89 1.09 7.15
N LYS A 80 13.13 1.38 6.72
CA LYS A 80 13.49 2.71 6.20
C LYS A 80 12.70 3.05 4.93
N LEU A 81 12.46 2.10 4.03
CA LEU A 81 11.64 2.31 2.83
C LEU A 81 10.21 2.68 3.20
N ASN A 82 9.59 1.93 4.10
CA ASN A 82 8.24 2.19 4.59
C ASN A 82 8.12 3.57 5.24
N ASP A 83 9.03 3.93 6.14
CA ASP A 83 9.01 5.22 6.81
C ASP A 83 9.10 6.40 5.82
N ASN A 84 9.98 6.28 4.81
CA ASN A 84 10.11 7.32 3.77
C ASN A 84 8.87 7.38 2.87
N ILE A 85 8.31 6.22 2.48
CA ILE A 85 7.07 6.19 1.68
C ILE A 85 5.91 6.81 2.45
N PHE A 86 5.73 6.45 3.72
CA PHE A 86 4.64 6.98 4.54
C PHE A 86 4.80 8.47 4.81
N THR A 87 6.03 8.94 5.02
CA THR A 87 6.30 10.37 5.17
C THR A 87 5.94 11.13 3.90
N LEU A 88 6.34 10.65 2.72
CA LEU A 88 5.99 11.28 1.44
C LEU A 88 4.49 11.27 1.17
N ILE A 89 3.80 10.17 1.45
CA ILE A 89 2.35 10.07 1.28
C ILE A 89 1.63 11.03 2.25
N ASN A 90 2.08 11.14 3.51
CA ASN A 90 1.51 12.09 4.48
C ASN A 90 1.78 13.55 4.09
N SER A 91 2.95 13.84 3.53
CA SER A 91 3.26 15.14 2.90
C SER A 91 2.31 15.44 1.73
N GLU A 92 2.01 14.45 0.89
CA GLU A 92 1.04 14.60 -0.20
C GLU A 92 -0.39 14.83 0.32
N ARG A 93 -0.81 14.14 1.39
CA ARG A 93 -2.10 14.40 2.07
C ARG A 93 -2.19 15.83 2.61
N SER A 94 -1.06 16.41 3.01
CA SER A 94 -0.95 17.82 3.42
C SER A 94 -0.89 18.81 2.23
N GLY A 95 -0.99 18.33 0.99
CA GLY A 95 -1.01 19.16 -0.22
C GLY A 95 0.37 19.42 -0.86
N GLN A 96 1.43 18.77 -0.39
CA GLN A 96 2.76 18.89 -1.02
C GLN A 96 2.84 18.06 -2.31
N LYS A 97 3.52 18.60 -3.33
CA LYS A 97 3.81 17.83 -4.55
C LYS A 97 4.95 16.85 -4.29
N ILE A 98 4.73 15.58 -4.59
CA ILE A 98 5.72 14.50 -4.47
C ILE A 98 6.02 13.85 -5.81
N GLU A 99 7.16 13.15 -5.89
CA GLU A 99 7.53 12.33 -7.05
C GLU A 99 6.78 11.00 -7.03
N GLN A 100 5.50 11.08 -7.39
CA GLN A 100 4.55 9.97 -7.46
C GLN A 100 5.07 8.69 -8.16
N PRO A 101 5.83 8.78 -9.30
CA PRO A 101 6.36 7.58 -9.96
C PRO A 101 7.38 6.82 -9.11
N VAL A 102 8.13 7.52 -8.26
CA VAL A 102 9.14 6.89 -7.39
C VAL A 102 8.44 6.01 -6.36
N VAL A 103 7.41 6.54 -5.70
CA VAL A 103 6.61 5.80 -4.71
C VAL A 103 5.96 4.57 -5.35
N ALA A 104 5.31 4.74 -6.51
CA ALA A 104 4.69 3.63 -7.23
C ALA A 104 5.72 2.55 -7.64
N GLY A 105 6.89 2.96 -8.12
CA GLY A 105 7.97 2.04 -8.52
C GLY A 105 8.52 1.24 -7.34
N VAL A 106 8.71 1.87 -6.19
CA VAL A 106 9.15 1.18 -4.97
C VAL A 106 8.08 0.17 -4.52
N ILE A 107 6.80 0.56 -4.50
CA ILE A 107 5.70 -0.35 -4.11
C ILE A 107 5.59 -1.54 -5.07
N GLN A 108 5.77 -1.33 -6.38
CA GLN A 108 5.84 -2.42 -7.34
C GLN A 108 7.00 -3.39 -7.07
N SER A 109 8.11 -2.93 -6.47
CA SER A 109 9.20 -3.84 -6.07
C SER A 109 8.76 -4.82 -4.98
N TYR A 110 7.91 -4.39 -4.02
CA TYR A 110 7.36 -5.27 -2.98
C TYR A 110 6.52 -6.40 -3.59
N VAL A 111 5.74 -6.09 -4.63
CA VAL A 111 4.91 -7.09 -5.34
C VAL A 111 5.79 -8.09 -6.09
N ARG A 112 6.85 -7.62 -6.77
CA ARG A 112 7.75 -8.47 -7.58
C ARG A 112 8.66 -9.37 -6.74
N LEU A 113 8.98 -8.99 -5.50
CA LEU A 113 9.85 -9.78 -4.63
C LEU A 113 9.19 -11.04 -4.05
N ALA A 114 7.87 -11.18 -4.22
CA ALA A 114 7.13 -12.32 -3.72
C ALA A 114 7.24 -13.52 -4.68
N LEU A 115 8.04 -14.52 -4.29
CA LEU A 115 8.31 -15.73 -5.08
C LEU A 115 7.15 -16.74 -5.05
N ASP A 116 6.84 -17.28 -3.87
CA ASP A 116 5.95 -18.46 -3.75
C ASP A 116 4.46 -18.10 -3.66
N LYS A 117 4.17 -16.98 -2.99
CA LYS A 117 2.82 -16.46 -2.79
C LYS A 117 2.76 -15.05 -3.33
N PRO A 118 2.18 -14.84 -4.53
CA PRO A 118 2.09 -13.51 -5.09
C PRO A 118 1.39 -12.62 -4.05
N LEU A 119 2.00 -11.47 -3.75
CA LEU A 119 1.54 -10.46 -2.78
C LEU A 119 1.89 -10.68 -1.30
N LYS A 120 2.39 -11.82 -0.83
CA LYS A 120 2.60 -12.02 0.62
C LYS A 120 3.49 -10.94 1.26
N ILE A 121 4.62 -10.63 0.62
CA ILE A 121 5.55 -9.59 1.08
C ILE A 121 4.86 -8.22 1.04
N TYR A 122 4.14 -7.93 -0.03
CA TYR A 122 3.40 -6.68 -0.15
C TYR A 122 2.33 -6.53 0.95
N GLN A 123 1.56 -7.58 1.22
CA GLN A 123 0.50 -7.55 2.24
C GLN A 123 1.09 -7.39 3.66
N GLU A 124 2.07 -8.22 4.01
CA GLU A 124 2.63 -8.27 5.37
C GLU A 124 3.59 -7.12 5.65
N ASP A 125 4.52 -6.84 4.74
CA ASP A 125 5.59 -5.85 4.97
C ASP A 125 5.21 -4.43 4.52
N PHE A 126 4.16 -4.23 3.71
CA PHE A 126 3.75 -2.89 3.24
C PHE A 126 2.29 -2.54 3.57
N GLU A 127 1.31 -3.34 3.13
CA GLU A 127 -0.12 -3.01 3.24
C GLU A 127 -0.56 -2.87 4.71
N VAL A 128 -0.19 -3.81 5.57
CA VAL A 128 -0.53 -3.76 7.00
C VAL A 128 0.04 -2.51 7.68
N PRO A 129 1.36 -2.20 7.58
CA PRO A 129 1.90 -0.95 8.10
C PRO A 129 1.28 0.31 7.47
N TYR A 130 0.98 0.28 6.17
CA TYR A 130 0.38 1.41 5.45
C TYR A 130 -1.04 1.73 5.95
N ILE A 131 -1.87 0.71 6.14
CA ILE A 131 -3.21 0.86 6.70
C ILE A 131 -3.13 1.45 8.12
N LYS A 132 -2.20 0.96 8.94
CA LYS A 132 -1.99 1.49 10.29
C LYS A 132 -1.61 2.97 10.27
N SER A 133 -0.63 3.36 9.46
CA SER A 133 -0.20 4.76 9.33
C SER A 133 -1.33 5.65 8.80
N THR A 134 -2.14 5.15 7.86
CA THR A 134 -3.29 5.86 7.30
C THR A 134 -4.39 6.08 8.33
N ARG A 135 -4.69 5.08 9.16
CA ARG A 135 -5.63 5.19 10.28
C ARG A 135 -5.17 6.23 11.29
N GLU A 136 -3.89 6.18 11.68
CA GLU A 136 -3.31 7.16 12.62
C GLU A 136 -3.41 8.59 12.08
N PHE A 137 -3.06 8.81 10.81
CA PHE A 137 -3.16 10.11 10.17
C PHE A 137 -4.59 10.67 10.21
N TYR A 138 -5.57 9.89 9.76
CA TYR A 138 -6.96 10.34 9.71
C TYR A 138 -7.61 10.45 11.09
N SER A 139 -7.19 9.65 12.08
CA SER A 139 -7.68 9.78 13.45
C SER A 139 -7.24 11.10 14.09
N ILE A 140 -5.98 11.51 13.85
CA ILE A 140 -5.45 12.79 14.35
C ILE A 140 -6.13 13.96 13.63
N GLU A 141 -6.24 13.89 12.30
CA GLU A 141 -6.90 14.92 11.49
C GLU A 141 -8.38 15.08 11.87
N ALA A 142 -9.12 13.98 12.03
CA ALA A 142 -10.52 14.00 12.43
C ALA A 142 -10.72 14.69 13.79
N THR A 143 -9.91 14.30 14.79
CA THR A 143 -9.99 14.90 16.13
C THR A 143 -9.66 16.40 16.10
N SER A 144 -8.65 16.79 15.32
CA SER A 144 -8.25 18.19 15.17
C SER A 144 -9.33 19.03 14.49
N ILE A 145 -9.96 18.54 13.43
CA ILE A 145 -11.01 19.29 12.72
C ILE A 145 -12.29 19.37 13.55
N LEU A 146 -12.70 18.27 14.19
CA LEU A 146 -13.88 18.24 15.05
C LEU A 146 -13.77 19.23 16.21
N SER A 147 -12.59 19.32 16.85
CA SER A 147 -12.37 20.23 17.97
C SER A 147 -12.20 21.70 17.56
N SER A 148 -11.62 21.98 16.39
CA SER A 148 -11.32 23.36 15.95
C SER A 148 -12.42 24.02 15.12
N SER A 149 -13.06 23.25 14.24
CA SER A 149 -13.91 23.77 13.16
C SER A 149 -15.34 23.20 13.17
N GLY A 150 -15.60 22.24 14.05
CA GLY A 150 -16.92 21.62 14.23
C GLY A 150 -17.29 20.57 13.19
N VAL A 151 -18.47 19.97 13.40
CA VAL A 151 -18.95 18.78 12.67
C VAL A 151 -19.17 19.07 11.18
N THR A 152 -19.71 20.24 10.83
CA THR A 152 -20.00 20.59 9.43
C THR A 152 -18.74 20.69 8.57
N SER A 153 -17.68 21.30 9.10
CA SER A 153 -16.38 21.36 8.42
C SER A 153 -15.75 19.97 8.28
N PHE A 154 -15.85 19.16 9.35
CA PHE A 154 -15.41 17.78 9.35
C PHE A 154 -16.12 16.94 8.26
N MET A 155 -17.44 17.03 8.13
CA MET A 155 -18.18 16.27 7.10
C MET A 155 -17.70 16.59 5.68
N LYS A 156 -17.41 17.87 5.40
CA LYS A 156 -16.86 18.28 4.10
C LYS A 156 -15.46 17.67 3.90
N SER A 157 -14.59 17.83 4.88
CA SER A 157 -13.23 17.29 4.83
C SER A 157 -13.22 15.77 4.68
N ALA A 158 -14.02 15.03 5.46
CA ALA A 158 -14.11 13.58 5.38
C ALA A 158 -14.49 13.09 3.98
N ASN A 159 -15.46 13.74 3.33
CA ASN A 159 -15.87 13.38 1.97
C ASN A 159 -14.77 13.65 0.92
N ASP A 160 -14.08 14.79 1.05
CA ASP A 160 -12.96 15.15 0.17
C ASP A 160 -11.80 14.16 0.37
N ARG A 161 -11.45 13.83 1.63
CA ARG A 161 -10.40 12.87 1.99
C ARG A 161 -10.67 11.46 1.48
N LEU A 162 -11.91 10.97 1.60
CA LEU A 162 -12.28 9.66 1.05
C LEU A 162 -12.12 9.61 -0.47
N SER A 163 -12.49 10.69 -1.17
CA SER A 163 -12.34 10.78 -2.63
C SER A 163 -10.87 10.85 -3.05
N GLU A 164 -10.05 11.61 -2.31
CA GLU A 164 -8.60 11.69 -2.52
C GLU A 164 -7.91 10.33 -2.29
N GLU A 165 -8.27 9.62 -1.23
CA GLU A 165 -7.68 8.32 -0.92
C GLU A 165 -8.07 7.24 -1.94
N GLU A 166 -9.28 7.34 -2.49
CA GLU A 166 -9.73 6.46 -3.58
C GLU A 166 -8.82 6.62 -4.82
N LEU A 167 -8.53 7.86 -5.21
CA LEU A 167 -7.63 8.17 -6.32
C LEU A 167 -6.18 7.77 -6.02
N ARG A 168 -5.73 8.00 -4.78
CA ARG A 168 -4.38 7.64 -4.32
C ARG A 168 -4.14 6.14 -4.36
N THR A 169 -5.10 5.38 -3.85
CA THR A 169 -5.04 3.91 -3.81
C THR A 169 -4.97 3.34 -5.22
N LYS A 170 -5.81 3.83 -6.15
CA LYS A 170 -5.77 3.43 -7.58
C LYS A 170 -4.45 3.79 -8.27
N ARG A 171 -3.72 4.80 -7.78
CA ARG A 171 -2.48 5.27 -8.40
C ARG A 171 -1.24 4.53 -7.93
N TYR A 172 -1.16 4.19 -6.64
CA TYR A 172 0.08 3.67 -6.03
C TYR A 172 0.01 2.20 -5.63
N LEU A 173 -1.17 1.71 -5.31
CA LEU A 173 -1.33 0.47 -4.57
C LEU A 173 -1.80 -0.66 -5.48
N HIS A 174 -1.57 -1.88 -5.03
CA HIS A 174 -2.06 -3.04 -5.76
C HIS A 174 -3.60 -3.06 -5.71
N PRO A 175 -4.31 -3.43 -6.79
CA PRO A 175 -5.78 -3.41 -6.81
C PRO A 175 -6.45 -4.20 -5.68
N THR A 176 -5.79 -5.25 -5.17
CA THR A 176 -6.30 -6.06 -4.06
C THR A 176 -6.41 -5.29 -2.74
N SER A 177 -5.69 -4.18 -2.60
CA SER A 177 -5.70 -3.36 -1.39
C SER A 177 -6.80 -2.31 -1.40
N PHE A 178 -7.48 -2.12 -2.53
CA PHE A 178 -8.47 -1.07 -2.69
C PHE A 178 -9.58 -1.16 -1.64
N ASP A 179 -10.25 -2.30 -1.56
CA ASP A 179 -11.39 -2.48 -0.66
C ASP A 179 -10.95 -2.38 0.82
N THR A 180 -9.80 -3.00 1.16
CA THR A 180 -9.26 -2.98 2.52
C THR A 180 -8.93 -1.56 3.00
N ILE A 181 -8.30 -0.75 2.15
CA ILE A 181 -7.91 0.63 2.49
C ILE A 181 -9.14 1.52 2.55
N MET A 182 -10.03 1.43 1.56
CA MET A 182 -11.25 2.24 1.54
C MET A 182 -12.14 1.93 2.74
N LYS A 183 -12.25 0.65 3.13
CA LYS A 183 -12.95 0.25 4.36
C LYS A 183 -12.29 0.86 5.59
N ASN A 184 -10.97 0.80 5.71
CA ASN A 184 -10.26 1.38 6.86
C ASN A 184 -10.46 2.90 6.96
N CYS A 185 -10.41 3.62 5.83
CA CYS A 185 -10.68 5.07 5.82
C CYS A 185 -12.13 5.38 6.20
N CYS A 186 -13.10 4.59 5.73
CA CYS A 186 -14.50 4.74 6.13
C CYS A 186 -14.71 4.45 7.62
N GLU A 187 -14.02 3.45 8.18
CA GLU A 187 -14.05 3.16 9.62
C GLU A 187 -13.62 4.39 10.42
N VAL A 188 -12.46 4.97 10.09
CA VAL A 188 -11.86 6.06 10.86
C VAL A 188 -12.61 7.39 10.68
N LEU A 189 -13.03 7.70 9.46
CA LEU A 189 -13.63 9.01 9.14
C LEU A 189 -15.16 9.04 9.31
N VAL A 190 -15.82 7.88 9.42
CA VAL A 190 -17.29 7.82 9.49
C VAL A 190 -17.78 6.97 10.66
N ILE A 191 -17.29 5.73 10.80
CA ILE A 191 -17.81 4.80 11.81
C ILE A 191 -17.40 5.24 13.22
N ASP A 192 -16.11 5.53 13.42
CA ASP A 192 -15.54 5.91 14.72
C ASP A 192 -16.14 7.23 15.27
N VAL A 193 -16.65 8.08 14.38
CA VAL A 193 -17.23 9.40 14.70
C VAL A 193 -18.75 9.46 14.50
N LYS A 194 -19.40 8.32 14.21
CA LYS A 194 -20.81 8.24 13.81
C LYS A 194 -21.75 8.92 14.80
N ASP A 195 -21.55 8.71 16.10
CA ASP A 195 -22.44 9.25 17.13
C ASP A 195 -22.36 10.78 17.21
N ILE A 196 -21.18 11.34 16.95
CA ILE A 196 -20.96 12.79 16.86
C ILE A 196 -21.70 13.35 15.63
N LEU A 197 -21.56 12.67 14.49
CA LEU A 197 -22.23 13.06 13.24
C LEU A 197 -23.76 13.03 13.37
N LEU A 198 -24.31 11.99 13.99
CA LEU A 198 -25.75 11.84 14.20
C LEU A 198 -26.28 12.80 15.29
N GLY A 199 -25.45 13.15 16.28
CA GLY A 199 -25.79 14.15 17.29
C GLY A 199 -26.04 15.54 16.71
N GLU A 200 -25.37 15.88 15.60
CA GLU A 200 -25.56 17.16 14.89
C GLU A 200 -26.78 17.13 13.93
N PHE A 201 -27.40 15.98 13.68
CA PHE A 201 -28.53 15.89 12.75
C PHE A 201 -29.73 16.79 13.11
N PRO A 202 -30.19 16.88 14.39
CA PRO A 202 -31.32 17.71 14.74
C PRO A 202 -31.07 19.21 14.53
N SER A 203 -29.84 19.69 14.76
CA SER A 203 -29.49 21.10 14.55
C SER A 203 -29.49 21.44 13.06
N LEU A 204 -28.93 20.56 12.21
CA LEU A 204 -28.94 20.72 10.75
C LEU A 204 -30.37 20.73 10.19
N LEU A 205 -31.25 19.86 10.70
CA LEU A 205 -32.65 19.80 10.30
C LEU A 205 -33.41 21.07 10.68
N LYS A 206 -33.21 21.56 11.92
CA LYS A 206 -33.86 22.78 12.41
C LYS A 206 -33.45 24.02 11.63
N ASN A 207 -32.22 24.05 11.15
CA ASN A 207 -31.64 25.18 10.41
C ASN A 207 -31.82 25.07 8.87
N ASP A 208 -32.56 24.06 8.37
CA ASP A 208 -32.74 23.75 6.93
C ASP A 208 -31.41 23.70 6.13
N GLN A 209 -30.35 23.15 6.74
CA GLN A 209 -29.02 23.04 6.12
C GLN A 209 -28.95 21.83 5.16
N ARG A 210 -29.68 21.91 4.04
CA ARG A 210 -29.88 20.81 3.09
C ARG A 210 -28.59 20.22 2.52
N GLU A 211 -27.58 21.05 2.24
CA GLU A 211 -26.30 20.58 1.71
C GLU A 211 -25.53 19.74 2.74
N ASP A 212 -25.57 20.11 4.01
CA ASP A 212 -24.89 19.38 5.08
C ASP A 212 -25.63 18.08 5.42
N LEU A 213 -26.97 18.10 5.38
CA LEU A 213 -27.79 16.90 5.48
C LEU A 213 -27.50 15.91 4.33
N LYS A 214 -27.31 16.41 3.10
CA LYS A 214 -26.92 15.59 1.95
C LYS A 214 -25.54 14.97 2.15
N ARG A 215 -24.56 15.72 2.67
CA ARG A 215 -23.21 15.20 2.98
C ARG A 215 -23.27 14.10 4.04
N LEU A 216 -24.01 14.34 5.13
CA LEU A 216 -24.20 13.36 6.19
C LEU A 216 -24.82 12.06 5.64
N TYR A 217 -25.87 12.18 4.84
CA TYR A 217 -26.51 11.02 4.21
C TYR A 217 -25.52 10.25 3.32
N LEU A 218 -24.73 10.93 2.49
CA LEU A 218 -23.74 10.28 1.63
C LEU A 218 -22.65 9.53 2.44
N LEU A 219 -22.15 10.14 3.52
CA LEU A 219 -21.17 9.50 4.41
C LEU A 219 -21.75 8.24 5.07
N VAL A 220 -22.96 8.33 5.64
CA VAL A 220 -23.62 7.21 6.31
C VAL A 220 -24.02 6.11 5.31
N LYS A 221 -24.50 6.49 4.13
CA LYS A 221 -24.85 5.55 3.05
C LYS A 221 -23.65 4.71 2.63
N ARG A 222 -22.48 5.33 2.50
CA ARG A 222 -21.22 4.65 2.13
C ARG A 222 -20.82 3.56 3.14
N VAL A 223 -21.26 3.67 4.39
CA VAL A 223 -21.07 2.63 5.41
C VAL A 223 -22.12 1.52 5.31
N GLN A 224 -23.39 1.86 4.99
CA GLN A 224 -24.49 0.91 4.93
C GLN A 224 -24.48 0.01 3.69
N GLU A 225 -24.07 0.55 2.53
CA GLU A 225 -23.98 -0.25 1.31
C GLU A 225 -22.79 -1.21 1.33
N GLY A 226 -21.87 -1.05 2.29
CA GLY A 226 -20.63 -1.81 2.35
C GLY A 226 -19.72 -1.43 1.18
N VAL A 227 -18.47 -1.10 1.48
CA VAL A 227 -17.44 -1.15 0.42
C VAL A 227 -17.29 -2.61 0.00
#